data_AF-A0A425C3I4-F1
#
_entry.id   AF-A0A425C3I4-F1
#
_cell.length_a   1.000
_cell.length_b   1.000
_cell.length_c   1.000
_cell.angle_alpha   90.00
_cell.angle_beta   90.00
_cell.angle_gamma   90.00
#
_symmetry.space_group_name_H-M   'P 1'
#
loop_
_entity.id
_entity.type
_entity.pdbx_description
1 polymer ?
#
loop_
_entity_poly.entity_id
_entity_poly.type
_entity_poly.pdbx_seq_one_letter_code
_entity_poly.pdbx_strand_id
1 'polypeptide(L)'
;MVRFVQSIFVSSVALLASFLLFNVNAADEPLPWNGLFEDLKMTTIKKKYLTHILTDRNVGKVDPDQWLTITPNGRSPAYNGDTGVATLAVDSEAIFHEQNNFRRSELVQNVAGNTKGTTFFRVSLMKEVAFANLKPWQAIFSESHLYELRIDASVDPVMLIWYTGGGTETRWSTEFKIKTWYNFGIAVSSGNIDLYFSEGDDVLALAKTQSYSGDVPTNYEFHFGLLTLSDDGSPVKMVEGKQDVLSFNGVSVEDKIPTDIGSSTPSSKESTTPANTSTSTTPAAASKTADVTPTETPSVTATDTPTTNSSPTTSNVIADDDKPAATTLGSDASKTKNCKIRILGMVALASAYLAAPAAGAENQPLPWSGRGNGLTPGNIEATYLTHIMTMRNNSAYNGVKNYVDIKQLGRSPAYNGDTDVINIAVDANAIFKAQTDFRRTELVQNVETNTEGSTFFRASIMKEDAFYNNYEWQCMLTESHNFEIRVNATASPPIIMYLNNGTWDAKWNTTFELDTWYNFGIDITKAAKGESSVITLYTSTGDDDLKLIRKDNVVSKFASMEEFHIGLLTLSNDKSQPKMAKQKDIISFNGVSVEKKVITSA
;
A
#
# COMPACT_ATOMS: atom_id res chain seq x y z
N MET A 1 30.75 -36.53 -15.64
CA MET A 1 29.68 -36.83 -14.67
C MET A 1 29.28 -35.50 -14.04
N VAL A 2 28.15 -34.92 -14.46
CA VAL A 2 27.83 -33.51 -14.18
C VAL A 2 27.07 -33.39 -12.85
N ARG A 3 27.53 -32.49 -11.97
CA ARG A 3 26.75 -32.03 -10.82
C ARG A 3 25.91 -30.84 -11.24
N PHE A 4 24.59 -30.93 -11.10
CA PHE A 4 23.73 -29.75 -11.12
C PHE A 4 23.72 -29.11 -9.73
N VAL A 5 23.96 -27.80 -9.68
CA VAL A 5 23.73 -26.97 -8.50
C VAL A 5 22.43 -26.22 -8.75
N GLN A 6 21.38 -26.51 -7.98
CA GLN A 6 20.16 -25.69 -8.00
C GLN A 6 20.43 -24.41 -7.22
N SER A 7 20.44 -23.28 -7.93
CA SER A 7 20.46 -21.95 -7.32
C SER A 7 19.03 -21.57 -6.95
N ILE A 8 18.71 -21.57 -5.66
CA ILE A 8 17.42 -21.08 -5.16
C ILE A 8 17.51 -19.55 -5.10
N PHE A 9 16.89 -18.87 -6.08
CA PHE A 9 16.66 -17.43 -5.99
C PHE A 9 15.50 -17.17 -5.03
N VAL A 10 15.82 -16.76 -3.80
CA VAL A 10 14.83 -16.23 -2.86
C VAL A 10 14.51 -14.79 -3.29
N SER A 11 13.34 -14.60 -3.92
CA SER A 11 12.86 -13.27 -4.31
C SER A 11 12.13 -12.63 -3.13
N SER A 12 12.75 -11.62 -2.51
CA SER A 12 12.16 -10.87 -1.40
C SER A 12 11.13 -9.86 -1.92
N VAL A 13 9.89 -10.30 -2.12
CA VAL A 13 8.78 -9.44 -2.58
C VAL A 13 8.15 -8.73 -1.38
N ALA A 14 8.60 -7.51 -1.06
CA ALA A 14 7.82 -6.64 -0.18
C ALA A 14 6.64 -6.05 -0.99
N LEU A 15 5.42 -6.50 -0.68
CA LEU A 15 4.22 -6.13 -1.43
C LEU A 15 3.56 -4.89 -0.79
N LEU A 16 3.61 -3.75 -1.48
CA LEU A 16 2.82 -2.56 -1.13
C LEU A 16 1.76 -2.34 -2.20
N ALA A 17 0.50 -2.55 -1.85
CA ALA A 17 -0.63 -2.15 -2.68
C ALA A 17 -0.99 -0.70 -2.34
N SER A 18 -0.74 0.23 -3.27
CA SER A 18 -1.23 1.61 -3.12
C SER A 18 -2.72 1.67 -3.49
N PHE A 19 -3.61 1.64 -2.50
CA PHE A 19 -5.03 1.89 -2.73
C PHE A 19 -5.36 3.38 -2.74
N LEU A 20 -6.36 3.72 -3.55
CA LEU A 20 -7.03 5.02 -3.53
C LEU A 20 -8.09 5.00 -2.43
N LEU A 21 -7.78 5.60 -1.28
CA LEU A 21 -8.76 5.84 -0.20
C LEU A 21 -9.90 6.74 -0.70
N PHE A 22 -11.01 6.13 -1.12
CA PHE A 22 -12.25 6.86 -1.32
C PHE A 22 -12.92 7.11 0.04
N ASN A 23 -13.03 8.39 0.40
CA ASN A 23 -13.91 8.86 1.46
C ASN A 23 -15.38 8.65 1.08
N VAL A 24 -15.86 7.41 1.15
CA VAL A 24 -17.21 7.15 1.65
C VAL A 24 -17.05 6.97 3.15
N ASN A 25 -17.47 7.96 3.94
CA ASN A 25 -17.59 7.82 5.40
C ASN A 25 -18.75 6.86 5.75
N ALA A 26 -18.63 5.60 5.34
CA ALA A 26 -19.24 4.50 6.06
C ALA A 26 -18.44 4.39 7.37
N ALA A 27 -19.10 4.64 8.49
CA ALA A 27 -18.49 4.39 9.79
C ALA A 27 -18.14 2.89 9.89
N ASP A 28 -17.01 2.58 10.53
CA ASP A 28 -16.57 1.21 10.75
C ASP A 28 -17.71 0.41 11.40
N GLU A 29 -18.06 -0.74 10.82
CA GLU A 29 -19.13 -1.57 11.36
C GLU A 29 -18.72 -2.10 12.74
N PRO A 30 -19.57 -1.98 13.78
CA PRO A 30 -19.23 -2.37 15.13
C PRO A 30 -19.09 -3.89 15.24
N LEU A 31 -18.24 -4.35 16.16
CA LEU A 31 -18.17 -5.76 16.52
C LEU A 31 -19.32 -6.15 17.48
N PRO A 32 -19.91 -7.34 17.33
CA PRO A 32 -19.67 -8.31 16.27
C PRO A 32 -20.37 -7.91 14.96
N TRP A 33 -19.66 -8.06 13.83
CA TRP A 33 -20.22 -7.84 12.49
C TRP A 33 -20.46 -9.19 11.79
N ASN A 34 -21.74 -9.43 11.48
CA ASN A 34 -22.19 -10.58 10.71
C ASN A 34 -22.17 -10.25 9.21
N GLY A 35 -21.38 -10.98 8.41
CA GLY A 35 -21.33 -10.88 6.94
C GLY A 35 -21.86 -12.14 6.23
N LEU A 36 -22.78 -12.88 6.83
CA LEU A 36 -23.30 -14.11 6.23
C LEU A 36 -24.20 -13.81 5.02
N PHE A 37 -24.24 -14.72 4.05
CA PHE A 37 -24.93 -14.49 2.77
C PHE A 37 -26.38 -15.03 2.71
N GLU A 38 -26.88 -15.66 3.79
CA GLU A 38 -28.22 -16.29 3.88
C GLU A 38 -29.36 -15.39 3.38
N ASP A 39 -29.43 -14.14 3.86
CA ASP A 39 -30.50 -13.19 3.53
C ASP A 39 -30.11 -12.20 2.40
N LEU A 40 -28.91 -12.34 1.84
CA LEU A 40 -28.38 -11.39 0.85
C LEU A 40 -28.79 -11.73 -0.58
N LYS A 41 -28.92 -10.67 -1.39
CA LYS A 41 -29.29 -10.72 -2.82
C LYS A 41 -28.43 -9.71 -3.57
N MET A 42 -28.28 -9.86 -4.88
CA MET A 42 -27.58 -8.87 -5.71
C MET A 42 -28.14 -7.44 -5.57
N THR A 43 -29.44 -7.30 -5.27
CA THR A 43 -30.09 -6.00 -5.02
C THR A 43 -29.85 -5.43 -3.61
N THR A 44 -29.34 -6.21 -2.66
CA THR A 44 -29.03 -5.77 -1.29
C THR A 44 -27.54 -5.74 -0.97
N ILE A 45 -26.68 -6.37 -1.77
CA ILE A 45 -25.23 -6.47 -1.50
C ILE A 45 -24.55 -5.10 -1.28
N LYS A 46 -24.89 -4.10 -2.11
CA LYS A 46 -24.36 -2.72 -2.01
C LYS A 46 -24.76 -1.98 -0.73
N LYS A 47 -25.65 -2.55 0.10
CA LYS A 47 -26.01 -2.04 1.44
C LYS A 47 -25.22 -2.70 2.57
N LYS A 48 -24.57 -3.83 2.29
CA LYS A 48 -23.90 -4.67 3.29
C LYS A 48 -22.38 -4.76 3.08
N TYR A 49 -21.91 -4.43 1.89
CA TYR A 49 -20.51 -4.42 1.49
C TYR A 49 -20.18 -3.20 0.64
N LEU A 50 -18.93 -2.76 0.73
CA LEU A 50 -18.32 -1.88 -0.25
C LEU A 50 -18.03 -2.71 -1.51
N THR A 51 -18.73 -2.41 -2.61
CA THR A 51 -18.58 -3.12 -3.90
C THR A 51 -17.73 -2.34 -4.91
N HIS A 52 -16.98 -1.33 -4.47
CA HIS A 52 -16.34 -0.36 -5.37
C HIS A 52 -15.34 -1.02 -6.33
N ILE A 53 -14.61 -2.05 -5.86
CA ILE A 53 -13.69 -2.86 -6.68
C ILE A 53 -14.41 -3.58 -7.82
N LEU A 54 -15.64 -4.06 -7.57
CA LEU A 54 -16.49 -4.73 -8.55
C LEU A 54 -17.14 -3.76 -9.55
N THR A 55 -17.51 -2.56 -9.10
CA THR A 55 -18.32 -1.63 -9.89
C THR A 55 -17.52 -0.56 -10.63
N ASP A 56 -16.38 -0.12 -10.13
CA ASP A 56 -15.68 1.06 -10.64
C ASP A 56 -14.48 0.64 -11.51
N ARG A 57 -14.79 0.21 -12.73
CA ARG A 57 -13.83 -0.41 -13.66
C ARG A 57 -13.14 0.61 -14.57
N ASN A 58 -12.10 0.17 -15.28
CA ASN A 58 -11.39 0.98 -16.29
C ASN A 58 -12.30 1.49 -17.42
N VAL A 59 -13.36 0.75 -17.75
CA VAL A 59 -14.39 1.11 -18.74
C VAL A 59 -15.51 2.00 -18.18
N GLY A 60 -15.43 2.37 -16.90
CA GLY A 60 -16.46 3.14 -16.18
C GLY A 60 -17.22 2.31 -15.15
N LYS A 61 -18.39 2.81 -14.72
CA LYS A 61 -19.22 2.12 -13.73
C LYS A 61 -20.04 1.00 -14.36
N VAL A 62 -19.98 -0.18 -13.78
CA VAL A 62 -20.73 -1.39 -14.17
C VAL A 62 -21.43 -1.98 -12.95
N ASP A 63 -22.35 -2.93 -13.16
CA ASP A 63 -22.98 -3.65 -12.06
C ASP A 63 -22.10 -4.84 -11.59
N PRO A 64 -22.17 -5.20 -10.29
CA PRO A 64 -21.27 -6.18 -9.72
C PRO A 64 -21.60 -7.61 -10.17
N ASP A 65 -22.78 -7.86 -10.74
CA ASP A 65 -23.23 -9.18 -11.20
C ASP A 65 -22.40 -9.76 -12.35
N GLN A 66 -21.63 -8.93 -13.07
CA GLN A 66 -20.62 -9.41 -14.02
C GLN A 66 -19.54 -10.30 -13.38
N TRP A 67 -19.25 -10.11 -12.08
CA TRP A 67 -18.23 -10.90 -11.35
C TRP A 67 -18.65 -11.39 -9.97
N LEU A 68 -19.87 -11.13 -9.52
CA LEU A 68 -20.38 -11.56 -8.22
C LEU A 68 -21.75 -12.24 -8.36
N THR A 69 -21.89 -13.43 -7.79
CA THR A 69 -23.19 -14.09 -7.61
C THR A 69 -23.39 -14.40 -6.12
N ILE A 70 -24.60 -14.17 -5.61
CA ILE A 70 -25.01 -14.56 -4.25
C ILE A 70 -25.98 -15.74 -4.33
N THR A 71 -25.65 -16.83 -3.63
CA THR A 71 -26.42 -18.08 -3.56
C THR A 71 -26.73 -18.41 -2.10
N PRO A 72 -27.91 -18.03 -1.56
CA PRO A 72 -28.31 -18.27 -0.16
C PRO A 72 -28.21 -19.71 0.35
N ASN A 73 -28.33 -20.70 -0.54
CA ASN A 73 -28.20 -22.13 -0.24
C ASN A 73 -27.06 -22.77 -1.05
N GLY A 74 -25.96 -22.05 -1.23
CA GLY A 74 -24.85 -22.46 -2.09
C GLY A 74 -23.87 -23.44 -1.44
N ARG A 75 -23.82 -23.52 -0.10
CA ARG A 75 -23.01 -24.48 0.64
C ARG A 75 -23.89 -25.56 1.29
N SER A 76 -23.50 -26.81 1.10
CA SER A 76 -24.11 -27.98 1.76
C SER A 76 -23.01 -29.00 2.08
N PRO A 77 -22.91 -29.51 3.33
CA PRO A 77 -23.71 -29.10 4.48
C PRO A 77 -23.40 -27.67 4.93
N ALA A 78 -24.25 -27.12 5.81
CA ALA A 78 -24.06 -25.78 6.35
C ALA A 78 -22.85 -25.73 7.30
N TYR A 79 -22.07 -24.66 7.27
CA TYR A 79 -20.90 -24.50 8.14
C TYR A 79 -21.17 -23.43 9.20
N ASN A 80 -21.09 -23.81 10.49
CA ASN A 80 -21.54 -22.96 11.59
C ASN A 80 -23.00 -22.45 11.39
N GLY A 81 -23.84 -23.25 10.74
CA GLY A 81 -25.20 -22.90 10.36
C GLY A 81 -25.35 -22.18 9.00
N ASP A 82 -24.30 -21.57 8.44
CA ASP A 82 -24.38 -20.76 7.22
C ASP A 82 -24.36 -21.63 5.93
N THR A 83 -25.40 -21.47 5.12
CA THR A 83 -25.52 -22.05 3.76
C THR A 83 -25.24 -21.05 2.65
N GLY A 84 -25.13 -19.76 2.96
CA GLY A 84 -24.98 -18.68 2.01
C GLY A 84 -23.58 -18.66 1.37
N VAL A 85 -23.53 -18.45 0.06
CA VAL A 85 -22.28 -18.34 -0.71
C VAL A 85 -22.25 -17.06 -1.53
N ALA A 86 -21.13 -16.33 -1.47
CA ALA A 86 -20.75 -15.35 -2.47
C ALA A 86 -19.70 -15.95 -3.41
N THR A 87 -19.97 -15.95 -4.71
CA THR A 87 -19.06 -16.45 -5.74
C THR A 87 -18.49 -15.26 -6.52
N LEU A 88 -17.17 -15.08 -6.45
CA LEU A 88 -16.42 -13.97 -7.04
C LEU A 88 -15.56 -14.47 -8.21
N ALA A 89 -15.56 -13.73 -9.33
CA ALA A 89 -14.85 -14.05 -10.56
C ALA A 89 -13.83 -12.97 -10.96
N VAL A 90 -12.70 -13.38 -11.55
CA VAL A 90 -11.67 -12.47 -12.11
C VAL A 90 -11.23 -12.97 -13.48
N ASP A 91 -11.16 -12.07 -14.45
CA ASP A 91 -10.75 -12.30 -15.84
C ASP A 91 -9.84 -11.17 -16.34
N SER A 92 -9.64 -11.08 -17.66
CA SER A 92 -8.91 -10.02 -18.33
C SER A 92 -9.50 -8.62 -18.18
N GLU A 93 -10.81 -8.50 -17.90
CA GLU A 93 -11.56 -7.23 -17.84
C GLU A 93 -11.74 -6.69 -16.41
N ALA A 94 -11.48 -7.52 -15.40
CA ALA A 94 -11.52 -7.19 -13.97
C ALA A 94 -10.40 -6.20 -13.54
N ILE A 95 -10.39 -5.00 -14.13
CA ILE A 95 -9.45 -3.90 -13.90
C ILE A 95 -10.19 -2.82 -13.11
N PHE A 96 -9.78 -2.61 -11.86
CA PHE A 96 -10.29 -1.54 -11.00
C PHE A 96 -9.62 -0.20 -11.37
N HIS A 97 -10.41 0.82 -11.69
CA HIS A 97 -9.92 2.10 -12.23
C HIS A 97 -8.80 1.93 -13.29
N GLU A 98 -7.65 2.57 -13.13
CA GLU A 98 -6.53 2.51 -14.06
C GLU A 98 -5.46 1.47 -13.67
N GLN A 99 -5.76 0.57 -12.71
CA GLN A 99 -4.83 -0.44 -12.16
C GLN A 99 -4.57 -1.60 -13.14
N ASN A 100 -4.04 -1.29 -14.32
CA ASN A 100 -3.77 -2.26 -15.39
C ASN A 100 -2.77 -3.37 -14.98
N ASN A 101 -1.90 -3.08 -14.01
CA ASN A 101 -0.96 -3.99 -13.37
C ASN A 101 -1.58 -4.90 -12.29
N PHE A 102 -2.90 -4.83 -12.10
CA PHE A 102 -3.69 -5.73 -11.25
C PHE A 102 -4.78 -6.42 -12.06
N ARG A 103 -5.26 -7.58 -11.60
CA ARG A 103 -6.61 -8.10 -11.90
C ARG A 103 -7.28 -8.49 -10.62
N ARG A 104 -8.48 -7.94 -10.38
CA ARG A 104 -9.11 -8.03 -9.07
C ARG A 104 -10.63 -7.90 -9.06
N SER A 105 -11.26 -8.71 -8.22
CA SER A 105 -12.68 -8.65 -7.88
C SER A 105 -12.83 -9.08 -6.43
N GLU A 106 -13.29 -8.17 -5.59
CA GLU A 106 -13.35 -8.34 -4.14
C GLU A 106 -14.63 -7.72 -3.59
N LEU A 107 -15.12 -8.30 -2.49
CA LEU A 107 -16.01 -7.62 -1.56
C LEU A 107 -15.17 -7.07 -0.42
N VAL A 108 -15.49 -5.85 0.00
CA VAL A 108 -14.73 -5.12 1.03
C VAL A 108 -15.68 -4.67 2.14
N GLN A 109 -15.21 -4.70 3.39
CA GLN A 109 -15.93 -4.11 4.51
C GLN A 109 -14.99 -3.46 5.52
N ASN A 110 -15.35 -2.25 5.96
CA ASN A 110 -14.70 -1.60 7.10
C ASN A 110 -15.35 -2.09 8.40
N VAL A 111 -14.56 -2.64 9.31
CA VAL A 111 -14.98 -3.15 10.63
C VAL A 111 -14.15 -2.55 11.75
N ALA A 112 -14.75 -2.34 12.90
CA ALA A 112 -14.05 -1.91 14.11
C ALA A 112 -13.10 -3.02 14.62
N GLY A 113 -12.05 -2.63 15.32
CA GLY A 113 -11.11 -3.54 15.97
C GLY A 113 -11.23 -3.52 17.50
N ASN A 114 -11.12 -4.70 18.13
CA ASN A 114 -11.10 -4.80 19.60
C ASN A 114 -9.69 -4.55 20.15
N THR A 115 -9.31 -3.27 20.29
CA THR A 115 -7.99 -2.84 20.76
C THR A 115 -7.61 -3.30 22.18
N LYS A 116 -8.58 -3.81 22.96
CA LYS A 116 -8.38 -4.28 24.34
C LYS A 116 -8.41 -5.80 24.49
N GLY A 117 -8.56 -6.52 23.38
CA GLY A 117 -8.72 -7.97 23.38
C GLY A 117 -8.32 -8.58 22.04
N THR A 118 -9.24 -9.29 21.41
CA THR A 118 -9.01 -10.01 20.16
C THR A 118 -10.02 -9.57 19.12
N THR A 119 -9.56 -9.27 17.91
CA THR A 119 -10.45 -9.19 16.74
C THR A 119 -10.37 -10.52 16.00
N PHE A 120 -11.50 -11.23 15.86
CA PHE A 120 -11.52 -12.56 15.27
C PHE A 120 -12.28 -12.56 13.94
N PHE A 121 -11.56 -12.69 12.84
CA PHE A 121 -12.12 -12.80 11.49
C PHE A 121 -12.42 -14.25 11.18
N ARG A 122 -13.57 -14.54 10.57
CA ARG A 122 -13.93 -15.85 10.05
C ARG A 122 -14.35 -15.73 8.60
N VAL A 123 -13.89 -16.67 7.77
CA VAL A 123 -14.26 -16.80 6.36
C VAL A 123 -13.86 -18.20 5.89
N SER A 124 -14.66 -18.77 5.00
CA SER A 124 -14.34 -20.01 4.28
C SER A 124 -14.26 -19.73 2.79
N LEU A 125 -13.39 -20.44 2.06
CA LEU A 125 -13.33 -20.38 0.59
C LEU A 125 -13.26 -21.78 -0.06
N MET A 126 -13.66 -21.85 -1.33
CA MET A 126 -13.61 -23.06 -2.15
C MET A 126 -13.45 -22.70 -3.64
N LYS A 127 -12.72 -23.54 -4.39
CA LYS A 127 -12.60 -23.43 -5.85
C LYS A 127 -13.11 -24.70 -6.54
N GLU A 128 -14.11 -24.56 -7.41
CA GLU A 128 -14.81 -25.71 -8.02
C GLU A 128 -14.00 -26.40 -9.14
N VAL A 129 -13.23 -25.63 -9.90
CA VAL A 129 -12.45 -26.08 -11.07
C VAL A 129 -11.05 -25.46 -11.06
N ALA A 130 -10.06 -26.16 -11.64
CA ALA A 130 -8.66 -25.74 -11.66
C ALA A 130 -8.45 -24.30 -12.17
N PHE A 131 -7.33 -23.68 -11.77
CA PHE A 131 -7.02 -22.32 -12.20
C PHE A 131 -6.82 -22.25 -13.72
N ALA A 132 -7.50 -21.33 -14.39
CA ALA A 132 -7.20 -21.00 -15.78
C ALA A 132 -5.94 -20.12 -15.87
N ASN A 133 -5.75 -19.25 -14.87
CA ASN A 133 -4.67 -18.29 -14.76
C ASN A 133 -3.71 -18.73 -13.64
N LEU A 134 -2.65 -19.43 -14.04
CA LEU A 134 -1.60 -19.93 -13.15
C LEU A 134 -0.76 -18.77 -12.60
N LYS A 135 -1.15 -18.23 -11.44
CA LYS A 135 -0.62 -17.01 -10.83
C LYS A 135 -0.67 -17.09 -9.29
N PRO A 136 0.14 -16.30 -8.57
CA PRO A 136 -0.12 -15.99 -7.18
C PRO A 136 -1.35 -15.07 -7.05
N TRP A 137 -2.24 -15.41 -6.11
CA TRP A 137 -3.48 -14.70 -5.81
C TRP A 137 -3.53 -14.32 -4.34
N GLN A 138 -3.86 -13.07 -4.00
CA GLN A 138 -4.35 -12.68 -2.68
C GLN A 138 -5.85 -12.97 -2.63
N ALA A 139 -6.32 -13.65 -1.56
CA ALA A 139 -7.69 -14.17 -1.47
C ALA A 139 -8.47 -13.64 -0.26
N ILE A 140 -7.83 -13.51 0.90
CA ILE A 140 -8.39 -12.95 2.13
C ILE A 140 -7.29 -12.10 2.79
N PHE A 141 -7.53 -10.81 3.01
CA PHE A 141 -6.52 -9.92 3.58
C PHE A 141 -7.14 -8.67 4.23
N SER A 142 -6.39 -8.00 5.09
CA SER A 142 -6.67 -6.60 5.45
C SER A 142 -5.89 -5.65 4.53
N GLU A 143 -6.39 -4.44 4.30
CA GLU A 143 -5.70 -3.38 3.53
C GLU A 143 -4.29 -3.09 4.07
N SER A 144 -4.11 -3.18 5.38
CA SER A 144 -2.81 -3.05 6.04
C SER A 144 -1.85 -4.23 5.81
N HIS A 145 -2.27 -5.28 5.10
CA HIS A 145 -1.55 -6.53 4.89
C HIS A 145 -1.04 -7.18 6.20
N LEU A 146 -1.71 -6.90 7.32
CA LEU A 146 -1.34 -7.40 8.65
C LEU A 146 -1.43 -8.93 8.74
N TYR A 147 -2.41 -9.50 8.04
CA TYR A 147 -2.48 -10.92 7.73
C TYR A 147 -2.95 -11.08 6.28
N GLU A 148 -2.55 -12.17 5.64
CA GLU A 148 -3.08 -12.55 4.34
C GLU A 148 -3.17 -14.06 4.17
N LEU A 149 -4.19 -14.53 3.46
CA LEU A 149 -4.22 -15.83 2.81
C LEU A 149 -4.10 -15.63 1.30
N ARG A 150 -3.09 -16.30 0.72
CA ARG A 150 -2.83 -16.33 -0.72
C ARG A 150 -3.01 -17.75 -1.27
N ILE A 151 -3.33 -17.84 -2.55
CA ILE A 151 -3.33 -19.09 -3.31
C ILE A 151 -2.30 -18.94 -4.43
N ASP A 152 -1.20 -19.67 -4.35
CA ASP A 152 -0.20 -19.73 -5.42
C ASP A 152 -0.56 -20.82 -6.42
N ALA A 153 -1.20 -20.40 -7.52
CA ALA A 153 -1.51 -21.25 -8.66
C ALA A 153 -0.43 -21.24 -9.74
N SER A 154 0.72 -20.61 -9.50
CA SER A 154 1.89 -20.70 -10.41
C SER A 154 2.77 -21.93 -10.17
N VAL A 155 2.53 -22.65 -9.06
CA VAL A 155 3.22 -23.87 -8.66
C VAL A 155 2.33 -25.11 -8.78
N ASP A 156 2.96 -26.29 -8.85
CA ASP A 156 2.31 -27.60 -8.89
C ASP A 156 2.86 -28.50 -7.76
N PRO A 157 2.03 -28.95 -6.80
CA PRO A 157 0.61 -28.63 -6.66
C PRO A 157 0.37 -27.16 -6.27
N VAL A 158 -0.83 -26.66 -6.53
CA VAL A 158 -1.27 -25.32 -6.11
C VAL A 158 -1.20 -25.21 -4.59
N MET A 159 -0.66 -24.10 -4.07
CA MET A 159 -0.44 -23.92 -2.63
C MET A 159 -1.36 -22.87 -2.04
N LEU A 160 -1.93 -23.16 -0.86
CA LEU A 160 -2.59 -22.20 0.01
C LEU A 160 -1.60 -21.74 1.08
N ILE A 161 -1.42 -20.44 1.24
CA ILE A 161 -0.31 -19.86 2.01
C ILE A 161 -0.82 -18.76 2.93
N TRP A 162 -0.32 -18.72 4.18
CA TRP A 162 -0.61 -17.67 5.16
C TRP A 162 0.64 -16.80 5.44
N TYR A 163 0.43 -15.48 5.43
CA TYR A 163 1.42 -14.45 5.69
C TYR A 163 0.97 -13.52 6.81
N THR A 164 1.92 -12.86 7.47
CA THR A 164 1.67 -11.88 8.53
C THR A 164 2.63 -10.69 8.46
N GLY A 165 2.16 -9.51 8.89
CA GLY A 165 2.98 -8.31 9.08
C GLY A 165 3.51 -7.66 7.80
N GLY A 166 2.76 -7.73 6.68
CA GLY A 166 3.14 -7.16 5.38
C GLY A 166 4.30 -7.86 4.67
N GLY A 167 4.89 -8.90 5.26
CA GLY A 167 5.98 -9.67 4.67
C GLY A 167 5.49 -10.87 3.85
N THR A 168 6.30 -11.33 2.89
CA THR A 168 6.07 -12.56 2.11
C THR A 168 6.83 -13.77 2.66
N GLU A 169 7.14 -13.79 3.96
CA GLU A 169 7.67 -14.97 4.61
C GLU A 169 6.51 -15.92 4.99
N THR A 170 6.46 -17.09 4.36
CA THR A 170 5.41 -18.09 4.59
C THR A 170 5.38 -18.52 6.06
N ARG A 171 4.28 -18.22 6.77
CA ARG A 171 4.11 -18.58 8.19
C ARG A 171 3.48 -19.96 8.37
N TRP A 172 2.61 -20.33 7.44
CA TRP A 172 1.93 -21.61 7.32
C TRP A 172 1.50 -21.83 5.86
N SER A 173 1.43 -23.08 5.40
CA SER A 173 0.88 -23.42 4.09
C SER A 173 0.35 -24.86 4.03
N THR A 174 -0.50 -25.14 3.05
CA THR A 174 -0.99 -26.49 2.70
C THR A 174 -1.26 -26.59 1.20
N GLU A 175 -1.48 -27.81 0.70
CA GLU A 175 -1.93 -28.04 -0.68
C GLU A 175 -3.36 -27.53 -0.88
N PHE A 176 -3.59 -26.77 -1.95
CA PHE A 176 -4.89 -26.24 -2.33
C PHE A 176 -5.60 -27.13 -3.37
N LYS A 177 -6.62 -27.85 -2.91
CA LYS A 177 -7.40 -28.83 -3.67
C LYS A 177 -8.70 -28.18 -4.15
N ILE A 178 -9.07 -28.46 -5.40
CA ILE A 178 -10.39 -28.07 -5.90
C ILE A 178 -11.50 -28.86 -5.22
N LYS A 179 -12.71 -28.28 -5.15
CA LYS A 179 -13.92 -28.86 -4.50
C LYS A 179 -13.78 -29.09 -3.00
N THR A 180 -12.71 -28.59 -2.37
CA THR A 180 -12.52 -28.61 -0.92
C THR A 180 -12.85 -27.23 -0.34
N TRP A 181 -13.70 -27.21 0.68
CA TRP A 181 -13.87 -26.01 1.51
C TRP A 181 -12.70 -25.88 2.46
N TYR A 182 -12.13 -24.68 2.54
CA TYR A 182 -11.09 -24.30 3.47
C TYR A 182 -11.67 -23.25 4.40
N ASN A 183 -11.82 -23.58 5.69
CA ASN A 183 -12.40 -22.66 6.66
C ASN A 183 -11.26 -22.05 7.50
N PHE A 184 -11.33 -20.75 7.75
CA PHE A 184 -10.32 -19.99 8.50
C PHE A 184 -10.94 -19.21 9.65
N GLY A 185 -10.17 -19.12 10.73
CA GLY A 185 -10.31 -18.09 11.75
C GLY A 185 -8.98 -17.36 11.88
N ILE A 186 -8.98 -16.03 11.94
CA ILE A 186 -7.77 -15.23 12.15
C ILE A 186 -7.99 -14.34 13.36
N ALA A 187 -7.22 -14.57 14.42
CA ALA A 187 -7.35 -13.86 15.68
C ALA A 187 -6.20 -12.86 15.83
N VAL A 188 -6.49 -11.56 15.78
CA VAL A 188 -5.51 -10.49 16.01
C VAL A 188 -5.64 -9.99 17.44
N SER A 189 -4.57 -10.09 18.22
CA SER A 189 -4.53 -9.67 19.64
C SER A 189 -3.18 -9.03 19.98
N SER A 190 -3.09 -8.37 21.14
CA SER A 190 -1.80 -7.81 21.57
C SER A 190 -0.78 -8.93 21.77
N GLY A 191 0.36 -8.83 21.10
CA GLY A 191 1.43 -9.83 21.16
C GLY A 191 1.33 -10.96 20.14
N ASN A 192 0.15 -11.27 19.56
CA ASN A 192 -0.04 -12.43 18.68
C ASN A 192 -1.07 -12.24 17.56
N ILE A 193 -0.79 -12.84 16.40
CA ILE A 193 -1.78 -13.20 15.38
C ILE A 193 -1.86 -14.72 15.30
N ASP A 194 -3.06 -15.28 15.50
CA ASP A 194 -3.33 -16.71 15.42
C ASP A 194 -4.10 -17.06 14.14
N LEU A 195 -3.68 -18.15 13.48
CA LEU A 195 -4.40 -18.82 12.41
C LEU A 195 -5.09 -20.08 12.94
N TYR A 196 -6.40 -20.12 12.80
CA TYR A 196 -7.25 -21.29 12.95
C TYR A 196 -7.62 -21.81 11.56
N PHE A 197 -7.60 -23.13 11.37
CA PHE A 197 -7.78 -23.77 10.08
C PHE A 197 -8.57 -25.10 10.20
N SER A 198 -9.31 -25.45 9.14
CA SER A 198 -9.94 -26.76 8.92
C SER A 198 -10.25 -26.98 7.43
N GLU A 199 -10.37 -28.24 7.01
CA GLU A 199 -10.84 -28.63 5.67
C GLU A 199 -12.29 -29.18 5.75
N GLY A 200 -13.07 -29.01 4.69
CA GLY A 200 -14.44 -29.51 4.61
C GLY A 200 -15.33 -28.93 5.71
N ASP A 201 -15.94 -29.82 6.50
CA ASP A 201 -16.90 -29.49 7.55
C ASP A 201 -16.33 -29.70 8.97
N ASP A 202 -15.00 -29.84 9.07
CA ASP A 202 -14.31 -30.01 10.35
C ASP A 202 -14.32 -28.72 11.19
N VAL A 203 -14.22 -28.92 12.51
CA VAL A 203 -14.14 -27.85 13.51
C VAL A 203 -12.82 -27.08 13.36
N LEU A 204 -12.87 -25.74 13.47
CA LEU A 204 -11.69 -24.89 13.36
C LEU A 204 -10.72 -25.14 14.52
N ALA A 205 -9.49 -25.56 14.19
CA ALA A 205 -8.41 -25.81 15.15
C ALA A 205 -7.29 -24.77 15.00
N LEU A 206 -6.64 -24.39 16.12
CA LEU A 206 -5.46 -23.51 16.09
C LEU A 206 -4.31 -24.22 15.33
N ALA A 207 -3.95 -23.67 14.17
CA ALA A 207 -2.91 -24.22 13.30
C ALA A 207 -1.56 -23.51 13.47
N LYS A 208 -1.55 -22.22 13.80
CA LYS A 208 -0.32 -21.43 13.97
C LYS A 208 -0.55 -20.19 14.83
N THR A 209 0.40 -19.89 15.71
CA THR A 209 0.54 -18.60 16.39
C THR A 209 1.76 -17.88 15.84
N GLN A 210 1.68 -16.57 15.59
CA GLN A 210 2.80 -15.71 15.23
C GLN A 210 2.87 -14.51 16.16
N SER A 211 4.08 -14.18 16.64
CA SER A 211 4.29 -12.99 17.45
C SER A 211 4.01 -11.71 16.65
N TYR A 212 3.32 -10.78 17.29
CA TYR A 212 2.94 -9.48 16.73
C TYR A 212 3.25 -8.37 17.74
N SER A 213 4.24 -7.53 17.40
CA SER A 213 4.73 -6.44 18.25
C SER A 213 3.99 -5.12 18.06
N GLY A 214 3.00 -5.06 17.17
CA GLY A 214 2.16 -3.88 16.97
C GLY A 214 0.96 -3.83 17.90
N ASP A 215 0.37 -2.64 18.03
CA ASP A 215 -0.94 -2.46 18.66
C ASP A 215 -2.04 -3.10 17.79
N VAL A 216 -3.02 -3.74 18.41
CA VAL A 216 -4.22 -4.23 17.69
C VAL A 216 -4.90 -3.04 17.00
N PRO A 217 -5.09 -3.07 15.66
CA PRO A 217 -5.73 -1.98 14.92
C PRO A 217 -7.09 -1.57 15.50
N THR A 218 -7.37 -0.27 15.45
CA THR A 218 -8.69 0.32 15.82
C THR A 218 -9.79 -0.01 14.83
N ASN A 219 -9.42 -0.30 13.57
CA ASN A 219 -10.29 -0.73 12.50
C ASN A 219 -9.51 -1.56 11.47
N TYR A 220 -10.25 -2.18 10.56
CA TYR A 220 -9.72 -2.95 9.44
C TYR A 220 -10.61 -2.72 8.22
N GLU A 221 -10.03 -2.36 7.09
CA GLU A 221 -10.64 -2.59 5.78
C GLU A 221 -10.33 -4.05 5.39
N PHE A 222 -11.37 -4.88 5.35
CA PHE A 222 -11.28 -6.34 5.20
C PHE A 222 -11.74 -6.77 3.81
N HIS A 223 -10.86 -7.45 3.09
CA HIS A 223 -11.04 -7.88 1.70
C HIS A 223 -11.16 -9.39 1.61
N PHE A 224 -12.09 -9.85 0.78
CA PHE A 224 -12.09 -11.23 0.29
C PHE A 224 -12.52 -11.28 -1.18
N GLY A 225 -11.83 -12.11 -1.96
CA GLY A 225 -12.00 -12.19 -3.40
C GLY A 225 -10.80 -12.81 -4.08
N LEU A 226 -10.42 -12.27 -5.23
CA LEU A 226 -9.19 -12.61 -5.91
C LEU A 226 -8.50 -11.32 -6.37
N LEU A 227 -7.22 -11.17 -6.04
CA LEU A 227 -6.34 -10.12 -6.53
C LEU A 227 -5.02 -10.76 -6.98
N THR A 228 -4.57 -10.45 -8.18
CA THR A 228 -3.21 -10.75 -8.65
C THR A 228 -2.60 -9.51 -9.28
N LEU A 229 -1.27 -9.41 -9.27
CA LEU A 229 -0.53 -8.28 -9.82
C LEU A 229 0.71 -8.73 -10.59
N SER A 230 1.30 -7.80 -11.32
CA SER A 230 2.61 -7.94 -11.97
C SER A 230 3.72 -7.31 -11.12
N ASP A 231 4.79 -8.04 -10.83
CA ASP A 231 5.93 -7.51 -10.07
C ASP A 231 6.70 -6.40 -10.81
N ASP A 232 6.60 -6.36 -12.15
CA ASP A 232 7.26 -5.36 -13.02
C ASP A 232 6.38 -4.15 -13.36
N GLY A 233 5.14 -4.11 -12.85
CA GLY A 233 4.15 -3.08 -13.17
C GLY A 233 3.55 -3.17 -14.58
N SER A 234 3.83 -4.22 -15.36
CA SER A 234 3.24 -4.42 -16.68
C SER A 234 1.77 -4.87 -16.61
N PRO A 235 0.97 -4.75 -17.70
CA PRO A 235 -0.40 -5.23 -17.66
C PRO A 235 -0.47 -6.75 -17.39
N VAL A 236 -1.22 -7.15 -16.34
CA VAL A 236 -1.41 -8.56 -15.99
C VAL A 236 -2.09 -9.29 -17.15
N LYS A 237 -1.36 -10.24 -17.75
CA LYS A 237 -1.87 -11.10 -18.82
C LYS A 237 -2.70 -12.24 -18.23
N MET A 238 -3.98 -12.27 -18.57
CA MET A 238 -4.92 -13.34 -18.27
C MET A 238 -5.17 -14.19 -19.51
N VAL A 239 -5.65 -15.42 -19.34
CA VAL A 239 -6.12 -16.27 -20.43
C VAL A 239 -7.43 -15.70 -20.96
N GLU A 240 -7.45 -15.39 -22.26
CA GLU A 240 -8.57 -14.73 -22.93
C GLU A 240 -9.88 -15.54 -22.81
N GLY A 241 -10.97 -14.86 -22.46
CA GLY A 241 -12.27 -15.48 -22.28
C GLY A 241 -12.37 -16.49 -21.12
N LYS A 242 -11.42 -16.49 -20.17
CA LYS A 242 -11.44 -17.35 -18.97
C LYS A 242 -11.50 -16.54 -17.69
N GLN A 243 -12.52 -16.83 -16.89
CA GLN A 243 -12.63 -16.40 -15.50
C GLN A 243 -12.01 -17.44 -14.57
N ASP A 244 -11.30 -16.96 -13.56
CA ASP A 244 -11.06 -17.71 -12.34
C ASP A 244 -12.06 -17.31 -11.27
N VAL A 245 -12.68 -18.32 -10.67
CA VAL A 245 -13.83 -18.19 -9.78
C VAL A 245 -13.51 -18.80 -8.42
N LEU A 246 -13.87 -18.09 -7.35
CA LEU A 246 -13.75 -18.54 -5.96
C LEU A 246 -15.07 -18.29 -5.20
N SER A 247 -15.50 -19.26 -4.41
CA SER A 247 -16.72 -19.20 -3.60
C SER A 247 -16.36 -18.97 -2.14
N PHE A 248 -17.12 -18.11 -1.45
CA PHE A 248 -16.90 -17.68 -0.07
C PHE A 248 -18.15 -17.88 0.79
N ASN A 249 -17.97 -18.25 2.06
CA ASN A 249 -19.04 -18.57 3.03
C ASN A 249 -18.57 -18.26 4.46
N GLY A 250 -19.48 -18.08 5.42
CA GLY A 250 -19.15 -17.94 6.84
C GLY A 250 -18.45 -16.62 7.23
N VAL A 251 -18.57 -15.58 6.40
CA VAL A 251 -17.87 -14.30 6.58
C VAL A 251 -18.41 -13.55 7.81
N SER A 252 -17.56 -13.29 8.80
CA SER A 252 -17.91 -12.61 10.05
C SER A 252 -16.69 -12.05 10.78
N VAL A 253 -16.88 -11.06 11.65
CA VAL A 253 -15.83 -10.52 12.52
C VAL A 253 -16.37 -10.35 13.95
N GLU A 254 -15.72 -10.99 14.92
CA GLU A 254 -16.15 -11.08 16.32
C GLU A 254 -15.17 -10.37 17.27
N ASP A 255 -15.65 -9.98 18.46
CA ASP A 255 -14.86 -9.27 19.50
C ASP A 255 -14.01 -10.20 20.39
N LYS A 256 -14.05 -11.51 20.11
CA LYS A 256 -13.33 -12.59 20.79
C LYS A 256 -13.33 -13.83 19.91
N ILE A 257 -12.48 -14.81 20.23
CA ILE A 257 -12.56 -16.15 19.65
C ILE A 257 -13.84 -16.84 20.17
N PRO A 258 -14.78 -17.28 19.31
CA PRO A 258 -15.98 -18.00 19.74
C PRO A 258 -15.65 -19.35 20.40
N THR A 259 -16.54 -19.87 21.24
CA THR A 259 -16.33 -21.15 21.93
C THR A 259 -16.71 -22.39 21.10
N ASP A 260 -17.32 -22.16 19.93
CA ASP A 260 -18.00 -23.14 19.08
C ASP A 260 -17.49 -23.13 17.62
N ILE A 261 -16.25 -22.66 17.43
CA ILE A 261 -15.64 -22.36 16.12
C ILE A 261 -15.77 -23.53 15.13
N GLY A 262 -16.72 -23.46 14.20
CA GLY A 262 -16.89 -24.48 13.16
C GLY A 262 -17.69 -25.71 13.57
N SER A 263 -18.58 -25.63 14.57
CA SER A 263 -19.54 -26.70 14.82
C SER A 263 -20.57 -26.81 13.69
N SER A 264 -20.85 -28.03 13.23
CA SER A 264 -21.99 -28.34 12.35
C SER A 264 -23.34 -28.34 13.09
N THR A 265 -23.33 -28.15 14.41
CA THR A 265 -24.54 -27.95 15.23
C THR A 265 -24.81 -26.45 15.37
N PRO A 266 -26.01 -25.95 15.04
CA PRO A 266 -26.30 -24.52 15.10
C PRO A 266 -26.22 -23.98 16.54
N SER A 267 -25.37 -22.98 16.73
CA SER A 267 -25.30 -22.21 17.98
C SER A 267 -26.61 -21.43 18.16
N SER A 268 -27.25 -21.58 19.31
CA SER A 268 -28.53 -20.92 19.59
C SER A 268 -28.35 -19.40 19.68
N LYS A 269 -29.02 -18.64 18.79
CA LYS A 269 -29.03 -17.17 18.80
C LYS A 269 -29.45 -16.63 20.17
N GLU A 270 -28.49 -16.17 20.97
CA GLU A 270 -28.74 -15.62 22.30
C GLU A 270 -29.16 -14.14 22.20
N SER A 271 -30.47 -13.89 22.16
CA SER A 271 -31.04 -12.55 22.22
C SER A 271 -31.33 -12.15 23.67
N THR A 272 -30.74 -11.05 24.12
CA THR A 272 -30.79 -10.58 25.51
C THR A 272 -32.09 -9.83 25.84
N THR A 273 -32.99 -10.46 26.62
CA THR A 273 -34.11 -9.80 27.33
C THR A 273 -34.45 -10.63 28.58
N PRO A 274 -34.75 -10.02 29.75
CA PRO A 274 -34.53 -10.71 31.03
C PRO A 274 -35.66 -11.61 31.54
N ALA A 275 -35.22 -12.72 32.13
CA ALA A 275 -35.80 -13.50 33.24
C ALA A 275 -37.35 -13.64 33.35
N ASN A 276 -37.84 -14.87 33.18
CA ASN A 276 -38.86 -15.40 34.08
C ASN A 276 -38.76 -16.93 34.26
N THR A 277 -39.21 -17.42 35.41
CA THR A 277 -38.90 -18.75 35.96
C THR A 277 -39.92 -19.83 35.58
N SER A 278 -39.49 -20.99 35.05
CA SER A 278 -40.15 -22.29 35.29
C SER A 278 -39.40 -23.55 34.76
N THR A 279 -39.01 -24.41 35.71
CA THR A 279 -38.97 -25.90 35.71
C THR A 279 -38.94 -26.74 34.40
N SER A 280 -37.86 -27.53 34.26
CA SER A 280 -37.75 -28.96 33.87
C SER A 280 -38.68 -29.59 32.81
N THR A 281 -38.08 -30.26 31.80
CA THR A 281 -38.06 -31.75 31.67
C THR A 281 -37.13 -32.21 30.53
N THR A 282 -36.35 -33.27 30.76
CA THR A 282 -35.71 -34.10 29.70
C THR A 282 -36.80 -34.93 28.97
N PRO A 283 -36.62 -35.35 27.69
CA PRO A 283 -35.94 -36.64 27.47
C PRO A 283 -35.24 -36.89 26.10
N ALA A 284 -34.27 -37.81 26.14
CA ALA A 284 -33.98 -38.90 25.19
C ALA A 284 -33.49 -38.63 23.75
N ALA A 285 -32.59 -39.53 23.32
CA ALA A 285 -31.94 -39.58 22.01
C ALA A 285 -32.67 -40.49 21.00
N ALA A 286 -32.35 -40.34 19.72
CA ALA A 286 -32.47 -41.41 18.74
C ALA A 286 -31.38 -41.31 17.65
N SER A 287 -30.59 -42.38 17.50
CA SER A 287 -29.64 -42.58 16.40
C SER A 287 -30.35 -43.15 15.17
N LYS A 288 -29.84 -42.87 13.95
CA LYS A 288 -29.77 -43.87 12.87
C LYS A 288 -28.86 -43.47 11.69
N THR A 289 -28.16 -44.49 11.19
CA THR A 289 -27.20 -44.51 10.07
C THR A 289 -27.79 -45.12 8.80
N ALA A 290 -27.35 -44.62 7.64
CA ALA A 290 -27.22 -45.28 6.31
C ALA A 290 -26.67 -44.18 5.36
N ASP A 291 -25.54 -44.25 4.66
CA ASP A 291 -24.79 -45.33 3.98
C ASP A 291 -25.50 -45.95 2.77
N VAL A 292 -25.14 -45.47 1.57
CA VAL A 292 -25.38 -46.10 0.26
C VAL A 292 -24.18 -45.80 -0.68
N THR A 293 -23.66 -46.87 -1.28
CA THR A 293 -22.45 -46.98 -2.13
C THR A 293 -22.70 -46.51 -3.59
N PRO A 294 -21.69 -46.10 -4.39
CA PRO A 294 -21.90 -45.40 -5.67
C PRO A 294 -22.07 -46.32 -6.90
N THR A 295 -22.44 -45.73 -8.04
CA THR A 295 -22.57 -46.38 -9.36
C THR A 295 -21.67 -45.69 -10.41
N GLU A 296 -20.99 -46.48 -11.23
CA GLU A 296 -20.00 -46.04 -12.21
C GLU A 296 -20.56 -45.68 -13.61
N THR A 297 -19.80 -44.80 -14.29
CA THR A 297 -19.45 -44.64 -15.73
C THR A 297 -20.22 -45.41 -16.84
N PRO A 298 -20.32 -44.82 -18.06
CA PRO A 298 -19.29 -45.18 -19.06
C PRO A 298 -18.76 -44.03 -19.93
N SER A 299 -17.60 -44.29 -20.55
CA SER A 299 -16.78 -43.40 -21.39
C SER A 299 -17.13 -43.49 -22.89
N VAL A 300 -16.82 -42.45 -23.68
CA VAL A 300 -16.73 -42.51 -25.16
C VAL A 300 -15.50 -41.72 -25.67
N THR A 301 -14.88 -42.26 -26.72
CA THR A 301 -13.54 -41.96 -27.24
C THR A 301 -13.47 -40.80 -28.25
N ALA A 302 -12.27 -40.23 -28.44
CA ALA A 302 -11.90 -39.20 -29.43
C ALA A 302 -11.94 -39.65 -30.90
N THR A 303 -11.75 -38.72 -31.86
CA THR A 303 -10.91 -38.88 -33.09
C THR A 303 -10.67 -37.52 -33.81
N ASP A 304 -9.39 -37.20 -34.01
CA ASP A 304 -8.63 -36.45 -35.06
C ASP A 304 -9.17 -35.32 -35.98
N THR A 305 -8.26 -34.35 -36.17
CA THR A 305 -8.10 -33.33 -37.25
C THR A 305 -7.72 -33.96 -38.62
N PRO A 306 -7.71 -33.24 -39.78
CA PRO A 306 -6.51 -32.43 -40.16
C PRO A 306 -6.66 -31.27 -41.21
N THR A 307 -5.56 -30.51 -41.41
CA THR A 307 -5.13 -29.79 -42.67
C THR A 307 -5.93 -28.57 -43.21
N THR A 308 -5.39 -27.54 -43.89
CA THR A 308 -4.00 -27.06 -44.23
C THR A 308 -3.99 -25.61 -44.78
N ASN A 309 -2.84 -24.92 -44.68
CA ASN A 309 -2.23 -23.91 -45.58
C ASN A 309 -3.07 -22.78 -46.23
N SER A 310 -2.61 -21.51 -46.09
CA SER A 310 -1.78 -20.80 -47.11
C SER A 310 -1.57 -19.30 -46.82
N SER A 311 -0.37 -18.80 -47.12
CA SER A 311 -0.04 -17.37 -47.38
C SER A 311 0.63 -17.32 -48.77
N PRO A 312 0.65 -16.20 -49.55
CA PRO A 312 1.69 -15.18 -49.34
C PRO A 312 1.46 -13.72 -49.88
N THR A 313 2.44 -12.84 -49.60
CA THR A 313 3.04 -11.78 -50.47
C THR A 313 2.43 -10.36 -50.72
N THR A 314 3.15 -9.31 -50.23
CA THR A 314 3.67 -8.07 -50.93
C THR A 314 2.71 -6.99 -51.54
N SER A 315 3.02 -5.69 -51.70
CA SER A 315 4.19 -4.82 -51.35
C SER A 315 3.91 -3.30 -51.52
N ASN A 316 4.57 -2.45 -50.71
CA ASN A 316 5.21 -1.11 -50.95
C ASN A 316 4.51 0.13 -51.59
N VAL A 317 5.14 1.31 -51.29
CA VAL A 317 5.22 2.61 -52.05
C VAL A 317 4.19 3.70 -51.69
N ILE A 318 4.48 5.01 -51.46
CA ILE A 318 5.65 5.85 -51.04
C ILE A 318 5.10 7.27 -50.69
N ALA A 319 5.64 7.97 -49.66
CA ALA A 319 5.75 9.45 -49.47
C ALA A 319 4.48 10.35 -49.67
N ASP A 320 4.41 11.67 -49.49
CA ASP A 320 5.16 12.79 -48.85
C ASP A 320 4.15 13.98 -48.74
N ASP A 321 4.28 15.10 -48.01
CA ASP A 321 5.24 15.67 -47.02
C ASP A 321 4.45 16.72 -46.16
N ASP A 322 5.16 17.69 -45.58
CA ASP A 322 4.81 19.10 -45.29
C ASP A 322 4.33 19.54 -43.88
N LYS A 323 4.92 20.66 -43.46
CA LYS A 323 4.94 21.26 -42.10
C LYS A 323 5.35 22.75 -42.25
N PRO A 324 5.28 23.60 -41.20
CA PRO A 324 4.15 24.11 -40.44
C PRO A 324 3.77 25.56 -40.85
N ALA A 325 2.75 26.14 -40.20
CA ALA A 325 2.67 27.59 -40.00
C ALA A 325 2.42 27.91 -38.52
N ALA A 326 3.21 28.83 -37.96
CA ALA A 326 3.01 29.38 -36.61
C ALA A 326 2.42 30.79 -36.72
N THR A 327 1.60 31.19 -35.75
CA THR A 327 1.21 32.61 -35.59
C THR A 327 1.23 32.99 -34.11
N THR A 328 1.72 34.21 -33.86
CA THR A 328 2.07 34.77 -32.56
C THR A 328 0.90 35.18 -31.69
N LEU A 329 1.07 35.05 -30.37
CA LEU A 329 0.22 35.68 -29.36
C LEU A 329 0.61 37.15 -29.17
N GLY A 330 -0.39 38.04 -29.21
CA GLY A 330 -0.26 39.44 -28.81
C GLY A 330 -0.61 39.64 -27.33
N SER A 331 0.13 40.51 -26.66
CA SER A 331 -0.12 40.97 -25.30
C SER A 331 -1.34 41.90 -25.21
N ASP A 332 -2.13 41.82 -24.13
CA ASP A 332 -2.49 43.03 -23.40
C ASP A 332 -2.90 42.75 -21.94
N ALA A 333 -2.82 43.77 -21.09
CA ALA A 333 -2.95 43.65 -19.64
C ALA A 333 -4.19 44.35 -19.04
N SER A 334 -4.56 43.90 -17.84
CA SER A 334 -5.44 44.57 -16.87
C SER A 334 -6.94 44.72 -17.18
N LYS A 335 -7.76 44.02 -16.37
CA LYS A 335 -8.77 44.69 -15.52
C LYS A 335 -9.30 43.79 -14.40
N THR A 336 -9.02 44.19 -13.16
CA THR A 336 -9.49 43.54 -11.94
C THR A 336 -11.01 43.69 -11.79
N LYS A 337 -11.73 42.59 -11.55
CA LYS A 337 -13.07 42.63 -10.93
C LYS A 337 -13.21 41.49 -9.91
N ASN A 338 -13.60 41.86 -8.70
CA ASN A 338 -13.86 40.95 -7.60
C ASN A 338 -14.99 39.97 -7.96
N CYS A 339 -14.68 38.69 -8.10
CA CYS A 339 -15.65 37.62 -8.01
C CYS A 339 -15.41 36.84 -6.70
N LYS A 340 -16.43 36.72 -5.86
CA LYS A 340 -16.39 35.84 -4.68
C LYS A 340 -16.43 34.39 -5.15
N ILE A 341 -15.27 33.82 -5.47
CA ILE A 341 -15.15 32.38 -5.70
C ILE A 341 -15.44 31.69 -4.37
N ARG A 342 -16.51 30.89 -4.36
CA ARG A 342 -16.75 29.94 -3.27
C ARG A 342 -15.61 28.93 -3.33
N ILE A 343 -14.81 28.87 -2.26
CA ILE A 343 -13.81 27.82 -2.08
C ILE A 343 -14.58 26.50 -1.92
N LEU A 344 -14.72 25.74 -3.01
CA LEU A 344 -14.99 24.31 -2.91
C LEU A 344 -13.72 23.69 -2.35
N GLY A 345 -13.83 23.00 -1.23
CA GLY A 345 -12.69 22.32 -0.60
C GLY A 345 -12.10 21.31 -1.57
N MET A 346 -10.84 21.49 -1.95
CA MET A 346 -10.11 20.47 -2.69
C MET A 346 -9.84 19.30 -1.76
N VAL A 347 -10.19 18.09 -2.22
CA VAL A 347 -9.85 16.84 -1.55
C VAL A 347 -8.32 16.76 -1.47
N ALA A 348 -7.79 16.56 -0.26
CA ALA A 348 -6.36 16.31 -0.09
C ALA A 348 -6.03 14.97 -0.74
N LEU A 349 -5.30 15.01 -1.85
CA LEU A 349 -4.72 13.82 -2.45
C LEU A 349 -3.56 13.38 -1.56
N ALA A 350 -3.83 12.46 -0.63
CA ALA A 350 -2.79 11.79 0.12
C ALA A 350 -1.98 10.93 -0.87
N SER A 351 -0.77 11.40 -1.17
CA SER A 351 0.19 10.77 -2.06
C SER A 351 0.57 9.37 -1.57
N ALA A 352 0.01 8.32 -2.17
CA ALA A 352 0.40 6.94 -1.92
C ALA A 352 1.68 6.58 -2.70
N TYR A 353 2.78 7.29 -2.40
CA TYR A 353 4.08 7.15 -3.08
C TYR A 353 5.19 6.56 -2.20
N LEU A 354 4.75 5.87 -1.14
CA LEU A 354 5.54 4.99 -0.29
C LEU A 354 6.61 4.27 -1.11
N ALA A 355 7.87 4.66 -0.91
CA ALA A 355 8.91 3.66 -1.01
C ALA A 355 8.56 2.59 0.04
N ALA A 356 8.44 1.32 -0.37
CA ALA A 356 8.36 0.25 0.61
C ALA A 356 9.65 0.33 1.45
N PRO A 357 9.57 0.51 2.78
CA PRO A 357 10.76 0.57 3.62
C PRO A 357 11.59 -0.67 3.32
N ALA A 358 12.90 -0.50 3.13
CA ALA A 358 13.77 -1.60 2.73
C ALA A 358 13.60 -2.76 3.74
N ALA A 359 12.97 -3.85 3.31
CA ALA A 359 12.48 -4.87 4.23
C ALA A 359 13.66 -5.48 5.02
N GLY A 360 13.72 -5.17 6.32
CA GLY A 360 14.86 -5.50 7.20
C GLY A 360 15.73 -4.31 7.65
N ALA A 361 15.41 -3.08 7.27
CA ALA A 361 16.07 -1.88 7.81
C ALA A 361 15.60 -1.59 9.25
N GLU A 362 16.53 -1.60 10.21
CA GLU A 362 16.26 -1.24 11.60
C GLU A 362 15.98 0.27 11.76
N ASN A 363 14.89 0.61 12.45
CA ASN A 363 14.59 1.98 12.85
C ASN A 363 15.72 2.52 13.72
N GLN A 364 16.27 3.68 13.35
CA GLN A 364 17.37 4.28 14.08
C GLN A 364 16.85 4.99 15.34
N PRO A 365 17.40 4.67 16.53
CA PRO A 365 17.00 5.30 17.77
C PRO A 365 17.47 6.75 17.82
N LEU A 366 16.70 7.61 18.50
CA LEU A 366 17.08 9.00 18.68
C LEU A 366 18.13 9.17 19.80
N PRO A 367 19.08 10.12 19.69
CA PRO A 367 19.31 10.98 18.53
C PRO A 367 20.01 10.23 17.40
N TRP A 368 19.56 10.47 16.17
CA TRP A 368 20.21 9.96 14.96
C TRP A 368 20.92 11.09 14.22
N SER A 369 22.09 10.80 13.67
CA SER A 369 22.95 11.77 12.99
C SER A 369 23.21 11.35 11.55
N GLY A 370 22.65 12.10 10.59
CA GLY A 370 22.93 12.00 9.16
C GLY A 370 23.97 13.01 8.65
N ARG A 371 24.64 13.73 9.56
CA ARG A 371 25.65 14.77 9.29
C ARG A 371 26.73 14.26 8.32
N GLY A 372 27.25 15.15 7.47
CA GLY A 372 28.24 14.83 6.43
C GLY A 372 29.60 14.39 6.96
N ASN A 373 29.95 14.72 8.21
CA ASN A 373 31.26 14.43 8.81
C ASN A 373 31.69 12.95 8.69
N GLY A 374 32.75 12.72 7.92
CA GLY A 374 33.30 11.37 7.70
C GLY A 374 32.47 10.49 6.76
N LEU A 375 31.38 11.02 6.19
CA LEU A 375 30.67 10.36 5.09
C LEU A 375 31.44 10.51 3.78
N THR A 376 31.29 9.50 2.95
CA THR A 376 31.80 9.42 1.58
C THR A 376 30.76 8.65 0.75
N PRO A 377 30.76 8.79 -0.57
CA PRO A 377 29.93 7.96 -1.44
C PRO A 377 30.23 6.44 -1.37
N GLY A 378 31.25 6.02 -0.59
CA GLY A 378 31.63 4.62 -0.37
C GLY A 378 31.24 4.03 0.99
N ASN A 379 30.76 4.84 1.95
CA ASN A 379 30.31 4.37 3.28
C ASN A 379 28.93 4.89 3.69
N ILE A 380 28.27 5.73 2.86
CA ILE A 380 27.00 6.38 3.21
C ILE A 380 25.86 5.39 3.52
N GLU A 381 25.92 4.16 2.98
CA GLU A 381 24.96 3.09 3.24
C GLU A 381 24.98 2.56 4.68
N ALA A 382 26.02 2.88 5.47
CA ALA A 382 26.05 2.64 6.90
C ALA A 382 25.25 3.67 7.73
N THR A 383 24.76 4.75 7.09
CA THR A 383 24.04 5.85 7.75
C THR A 383 22.67 6.09 7.13
N TYR A 384 22.51 5.82 5.83
CA TYR A 384 21.30 6.03 5.05
C TYR A 384 20.94 4.79 4.23
N LEU A 385 19.65 4.54 4.07
CA LEU A 385 19.10 3.66 3.05
C LEU A 385 19.27 4.31 1.67
N THR A 386 19.97 3.62 0.77
CA THR A 386 20.33 4.10 -0.57
C THR A 386 19.47 3.49 -1.68
N HIS A 387 18.35 2.84 -1.31
CA HIS A 387 17.55 2.00 -2.19
C HIS A 387 17.00 2.74 -3.43
N ILE A 388 16.71 4.04 -3.31
CA ILE A 388 16.31 4.91 -4.43
C ILE A 388 17.36 4.94 -5.55
N MET A 389 18.65 4.89 -5.17
CA MET A 389 19.80 4.96 -6.08
C MET A 389 20.27 3.58 -6.56
N THR A 390 19.93 2.50 -5.86
CA THR A 390 20.35 1.13 -6.18
C THR A 390 19.26 0.28 -6.84
N MET A 391 18.02 0.75 -6.86
CA MET A 391 16.88 0.11 -7.55
C MET A 391 16.33 1.00 -8.68
N ARG A 392 17.21 1.51 -9.56
CA ARG A 392 16.78 2.25 -10.76
C ARG A 392 16.08 1.32 -11.75
N ASN A 393 15.24 1.90 -12.62
CA ASN A 393 14.57 1.18 -13.71
C ASN A 393 15.55 0.53 -14.72
N ASN A 394 16.76 1.07 -14.81
CA ASN A 394 17.85 0.57 -15.62
C ASN A 394 19.12 0.55 -14.75
N SER A 395 19.67 -0.65 -14.54
CA SER A 395 20.80 -0.89 -13.65
C SER A 395 22.10 -0.22 -14.10
N ALA A 396 22.21 0.24 -15.36
CA ALA A 396 23.33 1.05 -15.82
C ALA A 396 23.46 2.40 -15.08
N TYR A 397 22.38 2.87 -14.44
CA TYR A 397 22.36 4.10 -13.66
C TYR A 397 22.40 3.85 -12.14
N ASN A 398 22.42 2.59 -11.69
CA ASN A 398 22.50 2.25 -10.27
C ASN A 398 23.80 2.76 -9.62
N GLY A 399 23.69 3.19 -8.37
CA GLY A 399 24.82 3.43 -7.48
C GLY A 399 24.88 4.85 -6.92
N VAL A 400 25.16 4.94 -5.62
CA VAL A 400 25.34 6.19 -4.86
C VAL A 400 26.26 7.17 -5.58
N LYS A 401 27.43 6.71 -6.02
CA LYS A 401 28.49 7.52 -6.67
C LYS A 401 28.05 8.23 -7.97
N ASN A 402 26.94 7.83 -8.58
CA ASN A 402 26.40 8.51 -9.76
C ASN A 402 25.63 9.78 -9.39
N TYR A 403 25.16 9.88 -8.14
CA TYR A 403 24.16 10.86 -7.71
C TYR A 403 24.49 11.57 -6.39
N VAL A 404 25.42 11.06 -5.60
CA VAL A 404 25.85 11.67 -4.33
C VAL A 404 27.35 11.92 -4.34
N ASP A 405 27.71 13.14 -4.00
CA ASP A 405 29.06 13.59 -3.70
C ASP A 405 29.11 14.18 -2.28
N ILE A 406 30.28 14.08 -1.61
CA ILE A 406 30.48 14.64 -0.27
C ILE A 406 31.63 15.64 -0.32
N LYS A 407 31.28 16.93 -0.33
CA LYS A 407 32.23 18.06 -0.28
C LYS A 407 32.66 18.26 1.18
N GLN A 408 33.73 17.55 1.55
CA GLN A 408 34.43 17.69 2.84
C GLN A 408 34.82 19.16 3.08
N LEU A 409 34.56 19.69 4.27
CA LEU A 409 34.71 21.12 4.62
C LEU A 409 33.95 22.07 3.66
N GLY A 410 32.86 21.60 3.07
CA GLY A 410 32.05 22.34 2.09
C GLY A 410 31.25 23.51 2.66
N ARG A 411 31.05 23.58 3.98
CA ARG A 411 30.40 24.70 4.69
C ARG A 411 31.30 25.23 5.81
N SER A 412 31.44 26.55 5.88
CA SER A 412 32.13 27.27 6.95
C SER A 412 31.40 28.59 7.22
N PRO A 413 30.96 28.87 8.45
CA PRO A 413 31.09 28.03 9.65
C PRO A 413 30.26 26.73 9.55
N ALA A 414 30.55 25.79 10.46
CA ALA A 414 29.77 24.57 10.59
C ALA A 414 28.36 24.89 11.12
N TYR A 415 27.34 24.20 10.62
CA TYR A 415 25.98 24.25 11.16
C TYR A 415 25.65 22.89 11.77
N ASN A 416 25.07 22.88 12.96
CA ASN A 416 24.78 21.70 13.77
C ASN A 416 26.04 20.84 14.02
N GLY A 417 27.20 21.49 14.09
CA GLY A 417 28.52 20.85 14.18
C GLY A 417 29.06 20.25 12.88
N ASP A 418 28.33 20.36 11.77
CA ASP A 418 28.65 19.74 10.48
C ASP A 418 29.32 20.73 9.51
N THR A 419 30.53 20.39 9.07
CA THR A 419 31.32 21.13 8.07
C THR A 419 31.13 20.61 6.65
N ASP A 420 30.58 19.41 6.50
CA ASP A 420 30.64 18.67 5.25
C ASP A 420 29.30 18.78 4.54
N VAL A 421 29.34 18.83 3.20
CA VAL A 421 28.15 19.06 2.39
C VAL A 421 27.84 17.83 1.57
N ILE A 422 26.61 17.32 1.72
CA ILE A 422 26.05 16.22 0.96
C ILE A 422 25.39 16.80 -0.29
N ASN A 423 26.02 16.63 -1.44
CA ASN A 423 25.47 17.04 -2.73
C ASN A 423 24.65 15.89 -3.31
N ILE A 424 23.36 16.11 -3.56
CA ILE A 424 22.43 15.13 -4.12
C ILE A 424 21.95 15.60 -5.49
N ALA A 425 22.11 14.75 -6.51
CA ALA A 425 21.84 15.05 -7.90
C ALA A 425 20.67 14.22 -8.48
N VAL A 426 19.91 14.83 -9.40
CA VAL A 426 18.81 14.17 -10.13
C VAL A 426 18.93 14.47 -11.63
N ASP A 427 18.64 13.48 -12.48
CA ASP A 427 18.64 13.61 -13.95
C ASP A 427 17.50 12.82 -14.61
N ALA A 428 17.46 12.85 -15.94
CA ALA A 428 16.52 12.10 -16.77
C ALA A 428 16.46 10.58 -16.48
N ASN A 429 17.52 10.00 -15.90
CA ASN A 429 17.64 8.57 -15.63
C ASN A 429 17.38 8.20 -14.15
N ALA A 430 17.14 9.19 -13.29
CA ALA A 430 16.82 9.01 -11.88
C ALA A 430 15.37 8.51 -11.66
N ILE A 431 15.07 7.34 -12.24
CA ILE A 431 13.77 6.68 -12.21
C ILE A 431 13.88 5.49 -11.25
N PHE A 432 13.13 5.50 -10.16
CA PHE A 432 13.06 4.39 -9.21
C PHE A 432 12.08 3.32 -9.69
N LYS A 433 12.51 2.04 -9.74
CA LYS A 433 11.71 0.88 -10.17
C LYS A 433 10.90 1.17 -11.45
N ALA A 434 9.57 1.23 -11.39
CA ALA A 434 8.69 1.51 -12.53
C ALA A 434 8.09 2.94 -12.52
N GLN A 435 8.50 3.82 -11.59
CA GLN A 435 7.94 5.17 -11.38
C GLN A 435 8.38 6.17 -12.48
N THR A 436 7.99 5.93 -13.74
CA THR A 436 8.44 6.75 -14.88
C THR A 436 7.87 8.18 -14.90
N ASP A 437 6.80 8.41 -14.14
CA ASP A 437 6.16 9.69 -13.81
C ASP A 437 6.93 10.49 -12.74
N PHE A 438 7.96 9.90 -12.12
CA PHE A 438 8.84 10.53 -11.15
C PHE A 438 10.23 10.81 -11.73
N ARG A 439 10.90 11.83 -11.20
CA ARG A 439 12.36 11.92 -11.19
C ARG A 439 12.80 12.19 -9.76
N ARG A 440 13.47 11.21 -9.16
CA ARG A 440 13.74 11.19 -7.72
C ARG A 440 15.13 10.67 -7.39
N THR A 441 15.86 11.38 -6.54
CA THR A 441 17.07 10.92 -5.88
C THR A 441 17.04 11.40 -4.45
N GLU A 442 16.91 10.48 -3.51
CA GLU A 442 16.93 10.77 -2.08
C GLU A 442 17.82 9.79 -1.32
N LEU A 443 18.44 10.31 -0.25
CA LEU A 443 18.90 9.49 0.86
C LEU A 443 17.75 9.36 1.86
N VAL A 444 17.55 8.16 2.38
CA VAL A 444 16.40 7.81 3.21
C VAL A 444 16.86 7.23 4.55
N GLN A 445 16.15 7.45 5.65
CA GLN A 445 16.37 6.72 6.88
C GLN A 445 15.09 6.58 7.71
N ASN A 446 14.87 5.40 8.29
CA ASN A 446 13.83 5.18 9.28
C ASN A 446 14.33 5.64 10.65
N VAL A 447 13.63 6.57 11.29
CA VAL A 447 13.96 7.04 12.65
C VAL A 447 12.81 6.74 13.60
N GLU A 448 13.12 6.34 14.83
CA GLU A 448 12.12 6.24 15.90
C GLU A 448 11.54 7.63 16.23
N THR A 449 10.28 7.68 16.64
CA THR A 449 9.70 8.91 17.21
C THR A 449 9.77 8.92 18.73
N ASN A 450 9.87 10.12 19.31
CA ASN A 450 9.83 10.33 20.74
C ASN A 450 8.38 10.49 21.23
N THR A 451 7.72 9.39 21.62
CA THR A 451 6.33 9.42 22.12
C THR A 451 6.13 10.26 23.39
N GLU A 452 7.19 10.54 24.15
CA GLU A 452 7.17 11.32 25.39
C GLU A 452 7.59 12.80 25.18
N GLY A 453 7.96 13.20 23.97
CA GLY A 453 8.51 14.53 23.72
C GLY A 453 8.69 14.87 22.24
N SER A 454 9.81 15.51 21.93
CA SER A 454 10.15 16.03 20.60
C SER A 454 10.87 15.00 19.73
N THR A 455 10.42 14.89 18.49
CA THR A 455 11.15 14.28 17.37
C THR A 455 11.58 15.42 16.45
N PHE A 456 12.80 15.91 16.64
CA PHE A 456 13.24 17.18 16.05
C PHE A 456 14.18 16.96 14.85
N PHE A 457 13.62 17.04 13.65
CA PHE A 457 14.35 16.94 12.39
C PHE A 457 15.10 18.23 12.09
N ARG A 458 16.37 18.15 11.72
CA ARG A 458 17.19 19.27 11.25
C ARG A 458 17.82 18.95 9.92
N ALA A 459 17.85 19.92 9.02
CA ALA A 459 18.73 19.97 7.85
C ALA A 459 18.88 21.42 7.38
N SER A 460 19.97 21.72 6.68
CA SER A 460 20.08 22.91 5.84
C SER A 460 20.04 22.53 4.37
N ILE A 461 19.49 23.42 3.55
CA ILE A 461 19.32 23.26 2.10
C ILE A 461 19.93 24.47 1.40
N MET A 462 20.75 24.25 0.38
CA MET A 462 21.34 25.28 -0.48
C MET A 462 21.44 24.78 -1.92
N LYS A 463 21.51 25.70 -2.89
CA LYS A 463 21.82 25.39 -4.29
C LYS A 463 22.66 26.52 -4.88
N GLU A 464 23.84 26.17 -5.42
CA GLU A 464 24.81 27.12 -5.97
C GLU A 464 24.30 27.69 -7.33
N ASP A 465 23.90 26.81 -8.26
CA ASP A 465 23.47 27.18 -9.62
C ASP A 465 21.94 27.19 -9.82
N ALA A 466 21.45 27.95 -10.81
CA ALA A 466 20.05 27.92 -11.22
C ALA A 466 19.52 26.50 -11.53
N PHE A 467 18.21 26.28 -11.36
CA PHE A 467 17.59 25.01 -11.74
C PHE A 467 17.65 24.83 -13.26
N TYR A 468 18.09 23.65 -13.72
CA TYR A 468 17.98 23.27 -15.14
C TYR A 468 16.59 22.72 -15.46
N ASN A 469 15.91 22.20 -14.44
CA ASN A 469 14.63 21.53 -14.53
C ASN A 469 13.61 22.28 -13.65
N ASN A 470 12.83 23.13 -14.29
CA ASN A 470 11.83 23.99 -13.63
C ASN A 470 10.61 23.14 -13.19
N TYR A 471 10.72 22.54 -12.02
CA TYR A 471 9.68 21.74 -11.36
C TYR A 471 9.46 22.21 -9.92
N GLU A 472 8.40 21.70 -9.29
CA GLU A 472 8.31 21.72 -7.84
C GLU A 472 9.06 20.50 -7.28
N TRP A 473 10.14 20.77 -6.55
CA TRP A 473 10.99 19.77 -5.95
C TRP A 473 10.63 19.58 -4.49
N GLN A 474 10.34 18.35 -4.07
CA GLN A 474 10.38 17.96 -2.66
C GLN A 474 11.84 17.70 -2.27
N CYS A 475 12.30 18.37 -1.20
CA CYS A 475 13.71 18.38 -0.82
C CYS A 475 14.00 17.75 0.54
N MET A 476 13.10 17.92 1.51
CA MET A 476 13.20 17.32 2.84
C MET A 476 11.79 16.96 3.31
N LEU A 477 11.50 15.68 3.50
CA LEU A 477 10.16 15.21 3.86
C LEU A 477 10.19 13.97 4.75
N THR A 478 9.04 13.68 5.35
CA THR A 478 8.69 12.36 5.87
C THR A 478 7.75 11.67 4.88
N GLU A 479 7.89 10.35 4.67
CA GLU A 479 7.00 9.54 3.80
C GLU A 479 5.52 9.57 4.26
N SER A 480 5.28 9.82 5.54
CA SER A 480 3.94 10.11 6.10
C SER A 480 3.32 11.44 5.61
N HIS A 481 4.08 12.24 4.85
CA HIS A 481 3.77 13.62 4.46
C HIS A 481 3.35 14.51 5.64
N ASN A 482 3.84 14.20 6.85
CA ASN A 482 3.65 15.00 8.05
C ASN A 482 4.18 16.42 7.85
N PHE A 483 5.41 16.57 7.37
CA PHE A 483 5.94 17.83 6.86
C PHE A 483 6.67 17.64 5.53
N GLU A 484 6.77 18.72 4.76
CA GLU A 484 7.60 18.78 3.57
C GLU A 484 8.24 20.17 3.42
N ILE A 485 9.53 20.22 3.12
CA ILE A 485 10.19 21.38 2.54
C ILE A 485 10.31 21.16 1.03
N ARG A 486 9.76 22.10 0.26
CA ARG A 486 9.77 22.08 -1.21
C ARG A 486 10.42 23.33 -1.78
N VAL A 487 10.99 23.23 -2.97
CA VAL A 487 11.42 24.36 -3.80
C VAL A 487 10.65 24.35 -5.12
N ASN A 488 9.79 25.34 -5.32
CA ASN A 488 9.10 25.57 -6.59
C ASN A 488 10.01 26.36 -7.55
N ALA A 489 10.67 25.66 -8.46
CA ALA A 489 11.49 26.22 -9.53
C ALA A 489 10.69 26.55 -10.81
N THR A 490 9.37 26.37 -10.83
CA THR A 490 8.50 26.94 -11.87
C THR A 490 8.27 28.44 -11.68
N ALA A 491 8.43 28.92 -10.45
CA ALA A 491 8.37 30.34 -10.11
C ALA A 491 9.67 31.07 -10.53
N SER A 492 9.55 32.36 -10.83
CA SER A 492 10.67 33.24 -11.17
C SER A 492 10.58 34.53 -10.36
N PRO A 493 11.42 34.72 -9.32
CA PRO A 493 12.42 33.77 -8.81
C PRO A 493 11.78 32.50 -8.19
N PRO A 494 12.54 31.40 -8.03
CA PRO A 494 12.08 30.21 -7.32
C PRO A 494 11.63 30.51 -5.88
N ILE A 495 10.76 29.65 -5.34
CA ILE A 495 10.17 29.82 -4.00
C ILE A 495 10.48 28.58 -3.16
N ILE A 496 11.05 28.76 -1.96
CA ILE A 496 11.17 27.68 -0.97
C ILE A 496 10.01 27.78 0.03
N MET A 497 9.46 26.63 0.40
CA MET A 497 8.21 26.57 1.13
C MET A 497 8.10 25.34 2.03
N TYR A 498 7.34 25.51 3.11
CA TYR A 498 6.96 24.45 4.04
C TYR A 498 5.47 24.12 3.86
N LEU A 499 5.19 22.84 3.72
CA LEU A 499 3.85 22.24 3.68
C LEU A 499 3.74 21.21 4.81
N ASN A 500 2.50 20.89 5.21
CA ASN A 500 2.26 19.82 6.19
C ASN A 500 0.89 19.16 5.99
N ASN A 501 0.69 18.05 6.73
CA ASN A 501 -0.56 17.29 6.77
C ASN A 501 -1.01 16.78 5.39
N GLY A 502 -0.06 16.41 4.51
CA GLY A 502 -0.35 15.99 3.14
C GLY A 502 -1.14 17.02 2.30
N THR A 503 -1.09 18.31 2.66
CA THR A 503 -1.80 19.37 1.92
C THR A 503 -0.88 20.12 0.97
N TRP A 504 -1.40 20.52 -0.19
CA TRP A 504 -0.70 21.33 -1.20
C TRP A 504 -0.65 22.84 -0.87
N ASP A 505 -1.13 23.23 0.31
CA ASP A 505 -1.23 24.62 0.76
C ASP A 505 0.03 24.98 1.57
N ALA A 506 0.91 25.79 0.97
CA ALA A 506 2.15 26.25 1.57
C ALA A 506 1.88 27.15 2.77
N LYS A 507 2.23 26.68 3.98
CA LYS A 507 1.95 27.37 5.24
C LYS A 507 3.00 28.40 5.62
N TRP A 508 4.18 28.29 5.02
CA TRP A 508 5.24 29.29 5.05
C TRP A 508 5.99 29.19 3.73
N ASN A 509 6.44 30.32 3.19
CA ASN A 509 7.28 30.37 2.02
C ASN A 509 8.10 31.67 1.98
N THR A 510 9.16 31.67 1.16
CA THR A 510 9.95 32.84 0.81
C THR A 510 10.62 32.63 -0.55
N THR A 511 11.12 33.69 -1.17
CA THR A 511 12.03 33.58 -2.32
C THR A 511 13.21 32.67 -1.96
N PHE A 512 13.53 31.73 -2.85
CA PHE A 512 14.72 30.88 -2.76
C PHE A 512 15.86 31.54 -3.53
N GLU A 513 16.79 32.10 -2.79
CA GLU A 513 18.00 32.75 -3.27
C GLU A 513 19.10 31.67 -3.44
N LEU A 514 19.79 31.71 -4.57
CA LEU A 514 20.93 30.83 -4.83
C LEU A 514 22.10 31.20 -3.90
N ASP A 515 23.03 30.26 -3.69
CA ASP A 515 24.18 30.40 -2.80
C ASP A 515 23.81 30.79 -1.34
N THR A 516 22.56 30.55 -0.93
CA THR A 516 22.04 30.84 0.41
C THR A 516 21.65 29.54 1.11
N TRP A 517 22.18 29.34 2.32
CA TRP A 517 21.74 28.25 3.19
C TRP A 517 20.41 28.60 3.85
N TYR A 518 19.40 27.77 3.62
CA TYR A 518 18.13 27.77 4.34
C TYR A 518 18.16 26.66 5.39
N ASN A 519 18.12 27.04 6.65
CA ASN A 519 18.17 26.12 7.78
C ASN A 519 16.74 25.77 8.22
N PHE A 520 16.45 24.50 8.43
CA PHE A 520 15.16 24.03 8.90
C PHE A 520 15.29 23.20 10.18
N GLY A 521 14.36 23.43 11.09
CA GLY A 521 14.07 22.57 12.22
C GLY A 521 12.57 22.25 12.25
N ILE A 522 12.21 20.98 12.27
CA ILE A 522 10.81 20.55 12.35
C ILE A 522 10.66 19.65 13.58
N ASP A 523 9.86 20.10 14.55
CA ASP A 523 9.53 19.31 15.74
C ASP A 523 8.20 18.61 15.53
N ILE A 524 8.19 17.27 15.59
CA ILE A 524 6.96 16.46 15.66
C ILE A 524 6.80 15.98 17.10
N THR A 525 5.66 16.33 17.71
CA THR A 525 5.27 15.95 19.07
C THR A 525 3.88 15.31 19.04
N LYS A 526 3.59 14.40 19.97
CA LYS A 526 2.24 13.84 20.12
C LYS A 526 1.28 14.90 20.68
N ALA A 527 0.08 15.01 20.12
CA ALA A 527 -0.94 15.92 20.63
C ALA A 527 -1.38 15.52 22.04
N ALA A 528 -1.66 16.50 22.89
CA ALA A 528 -2.09 16.27 24.27
C ALA A 528 -3.45 15.56 24.42
N LYS A 529 -4.20 15.40 23.32
CA LYS A 529 -5.47 14.67 23.24
C LYS A 529 -5.59 14.00 21.87
N GLY A 530 -6.08 12.76 21.86
CA GLY A 530 -6.22 11.96 20.63
C GLY A 530 -4.91 11.32 20.18
N GLU A 531 -4.88 10.87 18.93
CA GLU A 531 -3.71 10.24 18.31
C GLU A 531 -2.96 11.18 17.35
N SER A 532 -3.42 12.43 17.19
CA SER A 532 -2.85 13.40 16.25
C SER A 532 -1.44 13.85 16.61
N SER A 533 -0.71 14.33 15.60
CA SER A 533 0.57 15.03 15.75
C SER A 533 0.40 16.54 15.93
N VAL A 534 1.42 17.17 16.51
CA VAL A 534 1.61 18.62 16.55
C VAL A 534 2.98 18.93 15.98
N ILE A 535 3.00 19.71 14.90
CA ILE A 535 4.21 20.01 14.13
C ILE A 535 4.60 21.48 14.33
N THR A 536 5.85 21.72 14.68
CA THR A 536 6.40 23.06 14.91
C THR A 536 7.54 23.34 13.93
N LEU A 537 7.38 24.38 13.11
CA LEU A 537 8.39 24.82 12.15
C LEU A 537 9.29 25.89 12.76
N TYR A 538 10.59 25.68 12.61
CA TYR A 538 11.66 26.63 12.87
C TYR A 538 12.48 26.82 11.59
N THR A 539 12.94 28.04 11.31
CA THR A 539 13.85 28.30 10.18
C THR A 539 14.79 29.48 10.45
N SER A 540 15.90 29.51 9.74
CA SER A 540 16.84 30.64 9.65
C SER A 540 17.60 30.57 8.32
N THR A 541 18.46 31.55 8.06
CA THR A 541 19.32 31.59 6.86
C THR A 541 20.77 31.81 7.24
N GLY A 542 21.70 31.31 6.42
CA GLY A 542 23.14 31.39 6.69
C GLY A 542 23.49 30.69 8.00
N ASP A 543 24.06 31.44 8.93
CA ASP A 543 24.61 30.93 10.20
C ASP A 543 23.78 31.36 11.43
N ASP A 544 22.59 31.91 11.21
CA ASP A 544 21.67 32.31 12.28
C ASP A 544 21.07 31.09 13.00
N ASP A 545 20.87 31.22 14.31
CA ASP A 545 20.04 30.29 15.09
C ASP A 545 18.61 30.18 14.51
N LEU A 546 18.07 28.97 14.55
CA LEU A 546 16.71 28.64 14.10
C LEU A 546 15.65 29.42 14.90
N LYS A 547 14.79 30.16 14.20
CA LYS A 547 13.71 30.94 14.81
C LYS A 547 12.37 30.23 14.64
N LEU A 548 11.58 30.17 15.71
CA LEU A 548 10.23 29.61 15.69
C LEU A 548 9.35 30.43 14.73
N ILE A 549 8.75 29.77 13.74
CA ILE A 549 7.82 30.40 12.79
C ILE A 549 6.37 30.13 13.15
N ARG A 550 6.03 28.86 13.39
CA ARG A 550 4.63 28.43 13.55
C ARG A 550 4.50 27.04 14.17
N LYS A 551 3.35 26.77 14.77
CA LYS A 551 2.99 25.51 15.41
C LYS A 551 1.56 25.13 15.02
N ASP A 552 1.39 23.94 14.46
CA ASP A 552 0.09 23.42 14.01
C ASP A 552 -0.28 22.14 14.72
N ASN A 553 -1.56 21.98 15.03
CA ASN A 553 -2.14 20.65 15.20
C ASN A 553 -2.46 20.10 13.81
N VAL A 554 -1.99 18.90 13.49
CA VAL A 554 -2.27 18.20 12.24
C VAL A 554 -3.18 17.01 12.53
N VAL A 555 -3.99 16.57 11.56
CA VAL A 555 -4.90 15.42 11.74
C VAL A 555 -4.22 14.07 11.52
N SER A 556 -3.01 14.07 10.96
CA SER A 556 -2.19 12.87 10.83
C SER A 556 -1.86 12.26 12.20
N LYS A 557 -1.91 10.93 12.26
CA LYS A 557 -1.58 10.14 13.45
C LYS A 557 -0.10 10.27 13.78
N PHE A 558 0.23 10.39 15.06
CA PHE A 558 1.59 10.29 15.56
C PHE A 558 2.07 8.83 15.39
N ALA A 559 2.91 8.61 14.38
CA ALA A 559 3.51 7.33 14.09
C ALA A 559 4.58 6.98 15.13
N SER A 560 4.93 5.69 15.26
CA SER A 560 6.02 5.23 16.14
C SER A 560 7.41 5.43 15.51
N MET A 561 7.46 5.63 14.20
CA MET A 561 8.65 5.92 13.40
C MET A 561 8.29 6.91 12.29
N GLU A 562 9.30 7.51 11.66
CA GLU A 562 9.16 8.27 10.42
C GLU A 562 10.22 7.78 9.42
N GLU A 563 9.83 7.49 8.18
CA GLU A 563 10.79 7.36 7.07
C GLU A 563 11.12 8.77 6.58
N PHE A 564 12.37 9.18 6.74
CA PHE A 564 12.85 10.55 6.54
C PHE A 564 13.74 10.63 5.29
N HIS A 565 13.43 11.57 4.40
CA HIS A 565 14.09 11.72 3.10
C HIS A 565 14.76 13.09 2.99
N ILE A 566 15.96 13.11 2.41
CA ILE A 566 16.61 14.31 1.87
C ILE A 566 17.02 14.06 0.42
N GLY A 567 16.77 15.02 -0.47
CA GLY A 567 17.12 14.85 -1.88
C GLY A 567 16.41 15.80 -2.83
N LEU A 568 16.05 15.28 -3.99
CA LEU A 568 15.21 15.93 -5.00
C LEU A 568 14.21 14.91 -5.53
N LEU A 569 12.92 15.13 -5.29
CA LEU A 569 11.81 14.39 -5.90
C LEU A 569 10.88 15.36 -6.63
N THR A 570 10.56 15.07 -7.88
CA THR A 570 9.41 15.66 -8.59
C THR A 570 8.58 14.56 -9.24
N LEU A 571 7.27 14.81 -9.37
CA LEU A 571 6.33 13.96 -10.10
C LEU A 571 5.52 14.77 -11.11
N SER A 572 4.94 14.10 -12.11
CA SER A 572 3.96 14.71 -13.00
C SER A 572 2.54 14.29 -12.64
N ASN A 573 1.67 15.26 -12.34
CA ASN A 573 0.27 15.02 -11.97
C ASN A 573 -0.57 14.34 -13.08
N ASP A 574 -0.12 14.41 -14.33
CA ASP A 574 -0.74 13.74 -15.50
C ASP A 574 -0.16 12.34 -15.80
N LYS A 575 0.69 11.82 -14.92
CA LYS A 575 1.45 10.56 -15.06
C LYS A 575 2.37 10.52 -16.29
N SER A 576 2.60 11.63 -16.97
CA SER A 576 3.63 11.72 -18.02
C SER A 576 5.03 11.75 -17.40
N GLN A 577 6.04 11.40 -18.17
CA GLN A 577 7.42 11.45 -17.67
C GLN A 577 7.89 12.90 -17.55
N PRO A 578 8.41 13.35 -16.39
CA PRO A 578 9.05 14.66 -16.26
C PRO A 578 10.16 14.82 -17.31
N LYS A 579 10.04 15.88 -18.11
CA LYS A 579 10.95 16.21 -19.21
C LYS A 579 12.19 16.91 -18.66
N MET A 580 13.21 16.12 -18.38
CA MET A 580 14.47 16.62 -17.85
C MET A 580 15.38 17.17 -18.96
N ALA A 581 16.12 18.23 -18.63
CA ALA A 581 17.31 18.68 -19.34
C ALA A 581 18.42 17.62 -19.32
N LYS A 582 19.49 17.85 -20.10
CA LYS A 582 20.68 16.97 -20.10
C LYS A 582 21.51 17.10 -18.82
N GLN A 583 21.44 18.27 -18.19
CA GLN A 583 22.14 18.61 -16.97
C GLN A 583 21.43 18.04 -15.76
N LYS A 584 22.23 17.60 -14.78
CA LYS A 584 21.75 17.26 -13.44
C LYS A 584 21.34 18.53 -12.71
N ASP A 585 20.20 18.50 -12.03
CA ASP A 585 20.02 19.40 -10.91
C ASP A 585 20.68 18.80 -9.67
N ILE A 586 21.46 19.64 -8.99
CA ILE A 586 22.15 19.31 -7.75
C ILE A 586 21.62 20.25 -6.67
N ILE A 587 21.36 19.70 -5.49
CA ILE A 587 21.04 20.44 -4.27
C ILE A 587 21.97 19.95 -3.15
N SER A 588 22.31 20.86 -2.24
CA SER A 588 23.28 20.65 -1.18
C SER A 588 22.59 20.60 0.18
N PHE A 589 22.92 19.56 0.96
CA PHE A 589 22.46 19.36 2.34
C PHE A 589 23.63 19.41 3.33
N ASN A 590 23.36 19.86 4.55
CA ASN A 590 24.33 19.90 5.64
C ASN A 590 23.60 19.88 7.01
N GLY A 591 24.26 19.38 8.06
CA GLY A 591 23.74 19.41 9.43
C GLY A 591 22.55 18.48 9.67
N VAL A 592 22.42 17.41 8.89
CA VAL A 592 21.26 16.51 8.91
C VAL A 592 21.22 15.68 10.20
N SER A 593 20.13 15.74 10.95
CA SER A 593 19.96 14.98 12.20
C SER A 593 18.50 14.87 12.64
N VAL A 594 18.19 13.92 13.51
CA VAL A 594 16.90 13.87 14.24
C VAL A 594 17.18 13.73 15.73
N GLU A 595 16.74 14.70 16.52
CA GLU A 595 17.14 14.91 17.91
C GLU A 595 15.94 14.71 18.87
N LYS A 596 16.18 14.23 20.11
CA LYS A 596 15.12 14.00 21.14
C LYS A 596 14.50 15.28 21.73
N LYS A 597 14.99 16.45 21.32
CA LYS A 597 14.62 17.78 21.85
C LYS A 597 14.84 18.83 20.76
N VAL A 598 14.08 19.92 20.82
CA VAL A 598 14.34 21.11 20.01
C VAL A 598 15.72 21.68 20.35
N ILE A 599 16.56 21.88 19.33
CA ILE A 599 17.88 22.51 19.42
C ILE A 599 17.93 23.62 18.37
N THR A 600 17.81 24.88 18.80
CA THR A 600 17.76 26.02 17.87
C THR A 600 19.13 26.60 17.51
N SER A 601 20.16 26.32 18.30
CA SER A 601 21.52 26.82 18.03
C SER A 601 22.02 26.31 16.67
N ALA A 602 22.58 27.22 15.86
CA ALA A 602 23.13 26.93 14.54
C ALA A 602 23.90 25.59 14.51
#